data_AF-A0A3D0SQG4-F1
#
_entry.id   AF-A0A3D0SQG4-F1
#
_cell.length_a   1.000
_cell.length_b   1.000
_cell.length_c   1.000
_cell.angle_alpha   90.00
_cell.angle_beta   90.00
_cell.angle_gamma   90.00
#
_symmetry.space_group_name_H-M   'P 1'
#
loop_
_entity.id
_entity.type
_entity.pdbx_description
1 polymer ?
#
loop_
_entity_poly.entity_id
_entity_poly.type
_entity_poly.pdbx_seq_one_letter_code
_entity_poly.pdbx_strand_id
1 'polypeptide(L)'
;MKIAVASQNRHTITEHAGRCRKFWIYQIAQNKILHKDLLELPKDQSFHESPPHAPHPLDDAQILIAGSMGQGLRQRLAMKGIIG
;
A
#
# COMPACT_ATOMS: atom_id res chain seq x y z
N MET A 1 -13.12 -1.10 -6.67
CA MET A 1 -12.33 -0.78 -5.46
C MET A 1 -10.96 -1.43 -5.59
N LYS A 2 -9.89 -0.72 -5.26
CA LYS A 2 -8.51 -1.20 -5.22
C LYS A 2 -8.03 -1.25 -3.78
N ILE A 3 -7.51 -2.41 -3.37
CA ILE A 3 -6.95 -2.63 -2.03
C ILE A 3 -5.49 -3.05 -2.20
N ALA A 4 -4.59 -2.34 -1.54
CA ALA A 4 -3.18 -2.69 -1.45
C ALA A 4 -2.91 -3.41 -0.13
N VAL A 5 -2.30 -4.59 -0.16
CA VAL A 5 -1.94 -5.36 1.03
C VAL A 5 -0.43 -5.46 1.12
N ALA A 6 0.16 -4.88 2.17
CA ALA A 6 1.60 -4.83 2.38
C ALA A 6 2.16 -6.22 2.72
N SER A 7 2.99 -6.78 1.84
CA SER A 7 3.53 -8.14 1.98
C SER A 7 4.93 -8.26 1.40
N GLN A 8 5.95 -8.01 2.24
CA GLN A 8 7.35 -8.01 1.80
C GLN A 8 7.81 -9.38 1.26
N ASN A 9 7.33 -10.47 1.85
CA ASN A 9 7.67 -11.84 1.46
C ASN A 9 6.62 -12.48 0.53
N ARG A 10 5.57 -11.75 0.14
CA ARG A 10 4.44 -12.22 -0.69
C ARG A 10 3.52 -13.25 -0.01
N HIS A 11 3.77 -13.63 1.25
CA HIS A 11 3.00 -14.65 1.98
C HIS A 11 2.26 -14.09 3.20
N THR A 12 2.88 -13.16 3.94
CA THR A 12 2.31 -12.60 5.18
C THR A 12 2.14 -11.10 5.08
N ILE A 13 1.22 -10.56 5.88
CA ILE A 13 1.07 -9.11 6.06
C ILE A 13 2.26 -8.62 6.91
N THR A 14 2.97 -7.59 6.45
CA THR A 14 4.12 -7.05 7.18
C THR A 14 3.71 -5.99 8.21
N GLU A 15 4.40 -5.97 9.36
CA GLU A 15 4.27 -4.89 10.34
C GLU A 15 4.97 -3.59 9.91
N HIS A 16 5.84 -3.62 8.90
CA HIS A 16 6.65 -2.47 8.51
C HIS A 16 6.22 -1.87 7.17
N ALA A 17 4.98 -1.37 7.10
CA ALA A 17 4.41 -0.77 5.88
C ALA A 17 5.29 0.31 5.26
N GLY A 18 5.97 1.13 6.07
CA GLY A 18 6.84 2.20 5.61
C GLY A 18 8.00 1.70 4.72
N ARG A 19 8.63 0.58 5.10
CA ARG A 19 9.76 -0.01 4.37
C ARG A 19 9.33 -1.09 3.37
N CYS A 20 8.04 -1.41 3.34
CA CYS A 20 7.51 -2.42 2.46
C CYS A 20 7.65 -1.97 1.00
N ARG A 21 8.08 -2.90 0.16
CA ARG A 21 8.26 -2.68 -1.28
C ARG A 21 7.37 -3.58 -2.11
N LYS A 22 6.68 -4.54 -1.51
CA LYS A 22 5.86 -5.52 -2.24
C LYS A 22 4.45 -5.47 -1.72
N PHE A 23 3.51 -5.23 -2.62
CA PHE A 23 2.10 -5.09 -2.29
C PHE A 23 1.27 -5.99 -3.19
N TRP A 24 0.37 -6.76 -2.60
CA TRP A 24 -0.69 -7.40 -3.36
C TRP A 24 -1.78 -6.37 -3.64
N ILE A 25 -2.05 -6.11 -4.92
CA ILE A 25 -3.10 -5.20 -5.36
C ILE A 25 -4.30 -6.03 -5.77
N TYR A 26 -5.40 -5.85 -5.04
CA TYR A 26 -6.68 -6.50 -5.32
C TYR A 26 -7.61 -5.50 -5.97
N GLN A 27 -8.19 -5.87 -7.11
CA GLN A 27 -9.31 -5.15 -7.69
C GLN A 27 -10.60 -5.89 -7.36
N ILE A 28 -11.53 -5.21 -6.70
CA ILE A 28 -12.79 -5.76 -6.22
C ILE A 28 -13.96 -5.00 -6.86
N ALA A 29 -14.92 -5.75 -7.39
CA ALA A 29 -16.21 -5.23 -7.86
C ALA A 29 -17.31 -6.22 -7.49
N GLN A 30 -18.48 -5.71 -7.07
CA GLN A 30 -19.64 -6.55 -6.70
C GLN A 30 -19.27 -7.72 -5.76
N ASN A 31 -18.47 -7.42 -4.73
CA ASN A 31 -17.95 -8.39 -3.74
C ASN A 31 -17.13 -9.57 -4.33
N LYS A 32 -16.60 -9.42 -5.55
CA LYS A 32 -15.71 -10.41 -6.17
C LYS A 32 -14.36 -9.80 -6.45
N ILE A 33 -13.30 -10.60 -6.29
CA ILE A 33 -11.95 -10.26 -6.72
C ILE A 33 -11.89 -10.45 -8.24
N LEU A 34 -11.68 -9.36 -8.98
CA LEU A 34 -11.51 -9.38 -10.43
C LEU A 34 -10.05 -9.60 -10.82
N HIS A 35 -9.13 -8.92 -10.13
CA HIS A 35 -7.69 -9.00 -10.39
C HIS A 35 -6.90 -9.07 -9.09
N LYS A 36 -5.75 -9.75 -9.16
CA LYS A 36 -4.75 -9.83 -8.10
C LYS A 36 -3.37 -9.73 -8.73
N ASP A 37 -2.71 -8.61 -8.51
CA ASP A 37 -1.39 -8.33 -9.08
C ASP A 37 -0.37 -8.07 -7.96
N LEU A 38 0.89 -8.43 -8.20
CA LEU A 38 1.99 -8.07 -7.32
C LEU A 38 2.63 -6.78 -7.82
N LEU A 39 2.54 -5.72 -7.02
CA LEU A 39 3.30 -4.49 -7.22
C LEU A 39 4.63 -4.60 -6.46
N GLU A 40 5.76 -4.49 -7.17
CA GLU A 40 7.09 -4.39 -6.58
C GLU A 40 7.69 -3.01 -6.82
N LEU A 41 7.90 -2.28 -5.73
CA LEU A 41 8.45 -0.95 -5.73
C LEU A 41 9.99 -1.00 -5.73
N PRO A 42 10.64 -0.11 -6.49
CA PRO A 42 12.00 0.34 -6.22
C PRO A 42 12.19 0.80 -4.76
N LYS A 43 13.43 0.79 -4.25
CA LYS A 43 13.69 1.12 -2.83
C LYS A 43 13.32 2.58 -2.52
N ASP A 44 13.70 3.48 -3.40
CA ASP A 44 13.40 4.93 -3.39
C ASP A 44 11.91 5.24 -3.46
N GLN A 45 11.09 4.31 -3.96
CA GLN A 45 9.64 4.42 -3.97
C GLN A 45 8.96 3.80 -2.75
N SER A 46 9.69 3.23 -1.78
CA SER A 46 9.06 2.87 -0.50
C SER A 46 8.54 4.13 0.22
N PHE A 47 7.52 3.99 1.06
CA PHE A 47 6.98 5.14 1.80
C PHE A 47 8.00 5.80 2.74
N HIS A 48 8.97 5.02 3.24
CA HIS A 48 10.04 5.50 4.12
C HIS A 48 11.04 6.39 3.37
N GLU A 49 11.34 6.07 2.10
CA GLU A 49 12.35 6.79 1.32
C GLU A 49 11.74 7.90 0.44
N SER A 50 10.50 7.71 -0.02
CA SER A 50 9.85 8.65 -0.92
C SER A 50 9.32 9.90 -0.20
N PRO A 51 9.39 11.09 -0.82
CA PRO A 51 8.87 12.32 -0.22
C PRO A 51 7.37 12.23 0.08
N PRO A 52 6.87 12.69 1.25
CA PRO A 52 5.47 12.54 1.66
C PRO A 52 4.43 13.01 0.63
N HIS A 53 4.72 14.10 -0.08
CA HIS A 53 3.81 14.73 -1.03
C HIS A 53 4.08 14.34 -2.49
N ALA A 54 5.09 13.51 -2.76
CA ALA A 54 5.34 13.04 -4.12
C ALA A 54 4.23 12.07 -4.57
N PRO A 55 3.94 12.01 -5.88
CA PRO A 55 3.14 10.92 -6.45
C PRO A 55 3.71 9.57 -6.04
N HIS A 56 2.83 8.65 -5.64
CA HIS A 56 3.21 7.30 -5.24
C HIS A 56 2.44 6.28 -6.08
N PRO A 57 3.04 5.15 -6.46
CA PRO A 57 2.34 4.09 -7.22
C PRO A 57 1.16 3.42 -6.51
N LEU A 58 0.83 3.85 -5.28
CA LEU A 58 -0.31 3.37 -4.51
C LEU A 58 -1.39 4.45 -4.33
N ASP A 59 -1.22 5.60 -4.98
CA ASP A 59 -2.15 6.73 -4.86
C ASP A 59 -3.55 6.44 -5.43
N ASP A 60 -3.67 5.40 -6.26
CA ASP A 60 -4.94 4.94 -6.83
C ASP A 60 -5.65 3.87 -5.97
N ALA A 61 -5.02 3.42 -4.89
CA ALA A 61 -5.62 2.50 -3.93
C ALA A 61 -6.58 3.25 -2.99
N GLN A 62 -7.75 2.68 -2.73
CA GLN A 62 -8.68 3.24 -1.74
C GLN A 62 -8.35 2.76 -0.32
N ILE A 63 -7.78 1.56 -0.19
CA ILE A 63 -7.46 0.93 1.09
C ILE A 63 -6.04 0.38 1.06
N LEU A 64 -5.28 0.59 2.13
CA LEU A 64 -4.00 -0.05 2.38
C LEU A 64 -4.08 -0.87 3.67
N ILE A 65 -3.79 -2.17 3.58
CA ILE A 65 -3.77 -3.08 4.73
C ILE A 65 -2.32 -3.40 5.08
N ALA A 66 -1.94 -3.19 6.34
CA ALA A 66 -0.67 -3.61 6.89
C ALA A 66 -0.82 -4.03 8.35
N GLY A 67 0.17 -4.75 8.90
CA GLY A 67 0.18 -5.17 10.30
C GLY A 67 0.38 -3.99 11.25
N SER A 68 1.15 -2.99 10.83
CA SER A 68 1.27 -1.72 11.54
C SER A 68 1.69 -0.58 10.60
N MET A 69 1.35 0.65 10.98
CA MET A 69 1.77 1.86 10.31
C MET A 69 2.10 2.93 11.34
N GLY A 70 3.26 3.58 11.20
CA GLY A 70 3.60 4.75 12.00
C GLY A 70 2.69 5.94 11.70
N GLN A 71 2.57 6.87 12.65
CA GLN A 71 1.70 8.06 12.54
C GLN A 71 1.93 8.86 11.24
N GLY A 72 3.19 9.10 10.85
CA GLY A 72 3.50 9.84 9.62
C GLY A 72 2.99 9.15 8.36
N LEU A 73 3.04 7.82 8.30
CA LEU A 73 2.47 7.07 7.18
C LEU A 73 0.93 7.15 7.18
N ARG A 74 0.30 7.00 8.35
CA ARG A 74 -1.17 7.12 8.46
C ARG A 74 -1.66 8.50 8.01
N GLN A 75 -0.97 9.57 8.41
CA GLN A 75 -1.26 10.93 7.97
C GLN A 75 -1.06 11.10 6.46
N ARG A 76 0.05 10.56 5.92
CA ARG A 76 0.33 10.57 4.47
C ARG A 76 -0.78 9.90 3.67
N LEU A 77 -1.26 8.73 4.10
CA LEU A 77 -2.36 8.01 3.46
C LEU A 77 -3.67 8.79 3.56
N ALA A 78 -3.99 9.33 4.73
CA ALA A 78 -5.20 10.14 4.95
C ALA A 78 -5.24 11.38 4.05
N MET A 79 -4.11 12.09 3.87
CA MET A 79 -4.01 13.23 2.94
C MET A 79 -4.30 12.86 1.49
N LYS A 80 -4.12 11.58 1.11
CA LYS A 80 -4.41 11.06 -0.22
C LYS A 80 -5.77 10.35 -0.31
N GLY A 81 -6.58 10.41 0.75
CA GLY A 81 -7.88 9.73 0.81
C GLY A 81 -7.79 8.21 0.88
N ILE A 82 -6.63 7.66 1.23
CA ILE A 82 -6.40 6.22 1.37
C ILE A 82 -6.67 5.82 2.83
N ILE A 83 -7.54 4.82 3.02
CA ILE A 83 -7.86 4.28 4.34
C ILE A 83 -6.81 3.23 4.73
N GLY A 84 -6.22 3.34 5.92
CA GLY A 84 -5.19 2.41 6.41
C GLY A 84 -5.19 2.20 7.91
#